data_AF-A0A440RQQ8-F1
#
_entry.id   AF-A0A440RQQ8-F1
#
_cell.length_a   1.000
_cell.length_b   1.000
_cell.length_c   1.000
_cell.angle_alpha   90.00
_cell.angle_beta   90.00
_cell.angle_gamma   90.00
#
_symmetry.space_group_name_H-M   'P 1'
#
loop_
_entity.id
_entity.type
_entity.pdbx_description
1 polymer ?
#
loop_
_entity_poly.entity_id
_entity_poly.type
_entity_poly.pdbx_seq_one_letter_code
_entity_poly.pdbx_strand_id
1 'polypeptide(L)'
;MSGPLPPADLDRRRPKLMDLSAGQEVHRFYTAKWGPIFFDGSTEGRFNAPDASYGVLYAARKTNGAFAETFLRTPGRTLIDADLLKRKAYVRLLVQRDLKLIRLA
;
A
#
# COMPACT_ATOMS: atom_id res chain seq x y z
N MET A 1 16.01 11.59 3.44
CA MET A 1 15.41 12.48 2.42
C MET A 1 13.92 12.17 2.38
N SER A 2 13.09 12.98 3.05
CA SER A 2 11.65 12.91 2.84
C SER A 2 11.34 13.39 1.41
N GLY A 3 10.32 12.81 0.78
CA GLY A 3 9.83 13.31 -0.51
C GLY A 3 9.34 14.77 -0.40
N PRO A 4 9.06 15.43 -1.52
CA PRO A 4 8.49 16.77 -1.52
C PRO A 4 7.18 16.79 -0.72
N LEU A 5 6.90 17.91 -0.07
CA LEU A 5 5.60 18.14 0.55
C LEU A 5 4.50 18.08 -0.53
N PRO A 6 3.29 17.61 -0.18
CA PRO A 6 2.17 17.68 -1.11
C PRO A 6 1.90 19.15 -1.52
N PRO A 7 1.33 19.38 -2.71
CA PRO A 7 0.92 20.72 -3.14
C PRO A 7 -0.03 21.38 -2.12
N ALA A 8 0.14 22.68 -1.90
CA ALA A 8 -0.64 23.44 -0.90
C ALA A 8 -2.14 23.52 -1.20
N ASP A 9 -2.56 23.22 -2.44
CA ASP A 9 -3.94 23.23 -2.90
C ASP A 9 -4.56 21.82 -3.00
N LEU A 10 -3.87 20.78 -2.51
CA LEU A 10 -4.33 19.39 -2.63
C LEU A 10 -5.74 19.16 -2.06
N ASP A 11 -6.09 19.85 -0.98
CA ASP A 11 -7.40 19.82 -0.32
C ASP A 11 -8.53 20.40 -1.18
N ARG A 12 -8.20 21.29 -2.12
CA ARG A 12 -9.15 21.97 -3.01
C ARG A 12 -9.29 21.30 -4.38
N ARG A 13 -8.38 20.38 -4.72
CA ARG A 13 -8.41 19.69 -6.01
C ARG A 13 -9.54 18.68 -6.05
N ARG A 14 -10.19 18.56 -7.21
CA ARG A 14 -11.12 17.45 -7.46
C ARG A 14 -10.30 16.16 -7.64
N PRO A 15 -10.51 15.12 -6.80
CA PRO A 15 -9.74 13.90 -6.92
C PRO A 15 -10.06 13.22 -8.25
N LYS A 16 -9.02 12.79 -8.96
CA LYS A 16 -9.21 11.94 -10.13
C LYS A 16 -9.59 10.56 -9.63
N LEU A 17 -10.83 10.16 -9.89
CA LEU A 17 -11.32 8.84 -9.52
C LEU A 17 -10.90 7.80 -10.57
N MET A 18 -10.67 6.59 -10.10
CA MET A 18 -10.49 5.42 -10.94
C MET A 18 -11.13 4.20 -10.28
N ASP A 19 -11.66 3.31 -11.10
CA ASP A 19 -12.27 2.07 -10.61
C ASP A 19 -11.28 0.91 -10.68
N LEU A 20 -11.41 0.01 -9.72
CA LEU A 20 -10.85 -1.34 -9.75
C LEU A 20 -12.02 -2.31 -9.67
N SER A 21 -12.33 -2.93 -10.79
CA SER A 21 -13.52 -3.76 -10.94
C SER A 21 -13.44 -5.04 -10.11
N ALA A 22 -14.61 -5.58 -9.74
CA ALA A 22 -14.72 -6.92 -9.20
C ALA A 22 -14.09 -7.96 -10.15
N GLY A 23 -13.54 -9.03 -9.58
CA GLY A 23 -12.81 -10.07 -10.30
C GLY A 23 -11.35 -9.70 -10.62
N GLN A 24 -10.92 -8.45 -10.41
CA GLN A 24 -9.51 -8.10 -10.54
C GLN A 24 -8.70 -8.61 -9.35
N GLU A 25 -7.44 -8.94 -9.61
CA GLU A 25 -6.51 -9.36 -8.57
C GLU A 25 -5.55 -8.25 -8.17
N VAL A 26 -5.21 -8.23 -6.88
CA VAL A 26 -4.12 -7.43 -6.35
C VAL A 26 -3.16 -8.29 -5.55
N HIS A 27 -1.90 -7.88 -5.52
CA HIS A 27 -0.79 -8.59 -4.92
C HIS A 27 -0.39 -7.90 -3.63
N ARG A 28 -0.12 -8.70 -2.60
CA ARG A 28 0.31 -8.19 -1.30
C ARG A 28 1.41 -9.05 -0.70
N PHE A 29 2.47 -8.40 -0.24
CA PHE A 29 3.33 -8.96 0.80
C PHE A 29 2.90 -8.37 2.15
N TYR A 30 2.81 -9.19 3.18
CA TYR A 30 2.34 -8.78 4.51
C TYR A 30 3.14 -9.47 5.59
N THR A 31 3.15 -8.90 6.81
CA THR A 31 3.79 -9.57 7.95
C THR A 31 2.94 -10.76 8.37
N ALA A 32 3.50 -11.97 8.28
CA ALA A 32 2.78 -13.23 8.42
C ALA A 32 2.12 -13.44 9.80
N LYS A 33 2.53 -12.67 10.83
CA LYS A 33 1.87 -12.66 12.14
C LYS A 33 0.44 -12.12 12.10
N TRP A 34 0.06 -11.41 11.03
CA TRP A 34 -1.27 -10.86 10.81
C TRP A 34 -1.98 -11.61 9.67
N GLY A 35 -3.30 -11.45 9.59
CA GLY A 35 -4.06 -11.96 8.44
C GLY A 35 -3.74 -11.24 7.13
N PRO A 36 -3.94 -11.90 5.96
CA PRO A 36 -3.68 -11.30 4.64
C PRO A 36 -4.53 -10.06 4.34
N ILE A 37 -5.73 -9.98 4.94
CA ILE A 37 -6.61 -8.80 4.91
C ILE A 37 -6.58 -8.13 6.29
N PHE A 38 -5.43 -7.53 6.60
CA PHE A 38 -5.24 -6.68 7.78
C PHE A 38 -5.08 -5.22 7.34
N PHE A 39 -5.85 -4.33 7.96
CA PHE A 39 -5.78 -2.88 7.77
C PHE A 39 -4.96 -2.28 8.92
N ASP A 40 -3.86 -1.62 8.59
CA ASP A 40 -2.96 -0.99 9.55
C ASP A 40 -3.56 0.34 10.03
N GLY A 41 -3.92 0.41 11.31
CA GLY A 41 -4.44 1.61 11.98
C GLY A 41 -3.37 2.46 12.66
N SER A 42 -2.07 2.17 12.48
CA SER A 42 -1.00 3.02 12.99
C SER A 42 -0.88 4.32 12.19
N THR A 43 -0.14 5.30 12.70
CA THR A 43 0.17 6.57 12.02
C THR A 43 1.47 6.53 11.20
N GLU A 44 2.10 5.35 11.05
CA GLU A 44 3.44 5.19 10.48
C GLU A 44 3.45 5.13 8.93
N GLY A 45 2.34 4.72 8.32
CA GLY A 45 2.27 4.56 6.87
C GLY A 45 2.04 5.89 6.13
N ARG A 46 2.60 6.01 4.92
CA ARG A 46 2.55 7.22 4.09
C ARG A 46 1.13 7.73 3.79
N PHE A 47 0.17 6.82 3.70
CA PHE A 47 -1.25 7.13 3.46
C PHE A 47 -2.15 6.73 4.62
N ASN A 48 -1.57 6.39 5.77
CA ASN A 48 -2.37 6.07 6.95
C ASN A 48 -3.07 7.34 7.45
N ALA A 49 -4.23 7.16 8.08
CA ALA A 49 -4.95 8.25 8.70
C ALA A 49 -4.06 8.90 9.77
N PRO A 50 -3.79 10.22 9.73
CA PRO A 50 -2.93 10.87 10.70
C PRO A 50 -3.51 10.84 12.13
N ASP A 51 -4.82 10.64 12.24
CA ASP A 51 -5.58 10.51 13.49
C ASP A 51 -5.98 9.05 13.80
N ALA A 52 -5.47 8.07 13.05
CA ALA A 52 -5.80 6.65 13.16
C ALA A 52 -7.31 6.32 13.01
N SER A 53 -8.12 7.23 12.45
CA SER A 53 -9.58 7.05 12.31
C SER A 53 -9.99 5.90 11.38
N TYR A 54 -9.09 5.48 10.49
CA TYR A 54 -9.28 4.32 9.62
C TYR A 54 -7.97 3.58 9.37
N GLY A 55 -8.09 2.27 9.11
CA GLY A 55 -6.95 1.43 8.77
C GLY A 55 -6.65 1.40 7.27
N VAL A 56 -5.39 1.18 6.91
CA VAL A 56 -4.93 1.17 5.51
C VAL A 56 -4.32 -0.17 5.13
N LEU A 57 -4.64 -0.61 3.90
CA LEU A 57 -4.09 -1.81 3.29
C LEU A 57 -3.29 -1.41 2.04
N TYR A 58 -2.02 -1.80 2.00
CA TYR A 58 -1.17 -1.62 0.82
C TYR A 58 -1.18 -2.90 -0.03
N ALA A 59 -1.57 -2.76 -1.30
CA ALA A 59 -1.51 -3.79 -2.31
C ALA A 59 -1.18 -3.17 -3.68
N ALA A 60 -0.72 -3.99 -4.62
CA ALA A 60 -0.35 -3.52 -5.95
C ALA A 60 -1.02 -4.36 -7.05
N ARG A 61 -1.23 -3.76 -8.22
CA ARG A 61 -1.76 -4.47 -9.41
C ARG A 61 -0.82 -5.56 -9.95
N LYS A 62 0.46 -5.54 -9.57
CA LYS A 62 1.48 -6.49 -10.02
C LYS A 62 2.35 -6.92 -8.84
N THR A 63 2.82 -8.16 -8.87
CA THR A 63 3.70 -8.72 -7.83
C THR A 63 4.96 -7.89 -7.60
N ASN A 64 5.60 -7.40 -8.67
CA ASN A 64 6.81 -6.59 -8.57
C ASN A 64 6.57 -5.25 -7.85
N GLY A 65 5.40 -4.62 -8.03
CA GLY A 65 5.00 -3.43 -7.29
C GLY A 65 4.79 -3.73 -5.79
N ALA A 66 4.14 -4.85 -5.48
CA ALA A 66 3.94 -5.27 -4.08
C ALA A 66 5.28 -5.61 -3.39
N PHE A 67 6.19 -6.22 -4.14
CA PHE A 67 7.55 -6.51 -3.70
C PHE A 67 8.31 -5.21 -3.41
N ALA A 68 8.35 -4.28 -4.37
CA ALA A 68 9.03 -3.00 -4.21
C ALA A 68 8.49 -2.21 -3.01
N GLU A 69 7.16 -2.17 -2.84
CA GLU A 69 6.51 -1.50 -1.73
C GLU A 69 6.90 -2.06 -0.35
N THR A 70 7.26 -3.34 -0.28
CA THR A 70 7.57 -4.03 0.97
C THR A 70 9.07 -4.08 1.27
N PHE A 71 9.89 -4.40 0.27
CA PHE A 71 11.30 -4.71 0.45
C PHE A 71 12.24 -3.59 0.00
N LEU A 72 11.80 -2.68 -0.87
CA LEU A 72 12.64 -1.63 -1.47
C LEU A 72 12.33 -0.22 -0.94
N ARG A 73 11.77 -0.12 0.28
CA ARG A 73 11.37 1.15 0.90
C ARG A 73 12.51 2.12 1.19
N THR A 74 13.75 1.62 1.28
CA THR A 74 14.94 2.43 1.54
C THR A 74 15.77 2.53 0.24
N PRO A 75 15.69 3.66 -0.49
CA PRO A 75 16.53 3.88 -1.67
C PRO A 75 18.01 3.73 -1.35
N GLY A 76 18.78 3.18 -2.29
CA GLY A 76 20.22 2.97 -2.14
C GLY A 76 20.62 1.67 -1.43
N ARG A 77 19.69 0.94 -0.80
CA ARG A 77 19.98 -0.41 -0.30
C ARG A 77 19.99 -1.43 -1.43
N THR A 78 21.03 -2.26 -1.47
CA THR A 78 21.22 -3.33 -2.47
C THR A 78 20.99 -4.73 -1.91
N LEU A 79 20.84 -4.86 -0.59
CA LEU A 79 20.60 -6.12 0.11
C LEU A 79 19.26 -6.08 0.86
N ILE A 80 18.60 -7.23 0.95
CA ILE A 80 17.37 -7.43 1.73
C ILE A 80 17.72 -8.22 2.99
N ASP A 81 17.28 -7.73 4.14
CA ASP A 81 17.41 -8.42 5.41
C ASP A 81 16.68 -9.77 5.38
N ALA A 82 17.41 -10.86 5.68
CA ALA A 82 16.86 -12.21 5.69
C ALA A 82 15.74 -12.39 6.72
N ASP A 83 15.80 -11.69 7.86
CA ASP A 83 14.75 -11.75 8.88
C ASP A 83 13.51 -10.99 8.45
N LEU A 84 13.67 -9.89 7.70
CA LEU A 84 12.55 -9.24 7.03
C LEU A 84 11.88 -10.23 6.07
N LEU A 85 12.65 -10.91 5.23
CA LEU A 85 12.11 -11.86 4.26
C LEU A 85 11.34 -13.00 4.94
N LYS A 86 11.92 -13.63 5.97
CA LYS A 86 11.29 -14.72 6.73
C LYS A 86 9.96 -14.33 7.40
N ARG A 87 9.82 -13.06 7.80
CA ARG A 87 8.59 -12.56 8.45
C ARG A 87 7.47 -12.23 7.46
N LYS A 88 7.75 -12.18 6.15
CA LYS A 88 6.77 -11.78 5.13
C LYS A 88 6.15 -12.99 4.45
N ALA A 89 4.83 -12.94 4.29
CA ALA A 89 4.08 -13.85 3.44
C ALA A 89 3.58 -13.10 2.20
N TYR A 90 3.22 -13.84 1.16
CA TYR A 90 2.69 -13.33 -0.10
C TYR A 90 1.29 -13.90 -0.36
N VAL A 91 0.41 -13.07 -0.91
CA VAL A 91 -0.95 -13.47 -1.30
C VAL A 91 -1.43 -12.70 -2.53
N ARG A 92 -2.32 -13.34 -3.30
CA ARG A 92 -3.17 -12.71 -4.32
C ARG A 92 -4.55 -12.53 -3.73
N LEU A 93 -5.06 -11.31 -3.73
CA LEU A 93 -6.39 -10.97 -3.24
C LEU A 93 -7.30 -10.72 -4.44
N LEU A 94 -8.43 -11.42 -4.48
CA LEU A 94 -9.48 -11.18 -5.46
C LEU A 94 -10.39 -10.07 -4.96
N VAL A 95 -10.60 -9.03 -5.78
CA VAL A 95 -11.53 -7.95 -5.49
C VAL A 95 -12.95 -8.47 -5.70
N GLN A 96 -13.75 -8.53 -4.65
CA GLN A 96 -15.12 -9.09 -4.71
C GLN A 96 -16.19 -8.08 -5.15
N ARG A 97 -15.87 -6.78 -5.12
CA ARG A 97 -16.78 -5.69 -5.47
C ARG A 97 -15.99 -4.55 -6.08
N ASP A 98 -16.62 -3.77 -6.95
CA ASP A 98 -15.98 -2.59 -7.53
C ASP A 98 -15.47 -1.64 -6.44
N LEU A 99 -14.21 -1.26 -6.54
CA LEU A 99 -13.56 -0.32 -5.64
C LEU A 99 -13.32 1.00 -6.35
N LYS A 100 -13.75 2.09 -5.73
CA LYS A 100 -13.41 3.45 -6.14
C LYS A 100 -12.11 3.88 -5.47
N LEU A 101 -11.13 4.24 -6.27
CA LEU A 101 -9.80 4.66 -5.82
C LEU A 101 -9.53 6.09 -6.28
N ILE A 102 -8.69 6.80 -5.51
CA ILE A 102 -8.15 8.09 -5.94
C ILE A 102 -6.84 7.83 -6.67
N ARG A 103 -6.74 8.33 -7.90
CA ARG A 103 -5.48 8.37 -8.64
C ARG A 103 -4.68 9.58 -8.19
N LEU A 104 -3.62 9.32 -7.43
CA LEU A 104 -2.61 10.32 -7.10
C LEU A 104 -1.78 10.60 -8.37
N ALA A 105 -1.63 11.89 -8.70
CA ALA A 105 -1.02 12.38 -9.93
C ALA A 105 0.49 12.56 -9.76
#